data_AF-A0AA85FJM0-F1
#
_entry.id   AF-A0AA85FJM0-F1
#
_cell.length_a   1.000
_cell.length_b   1.000
_cell.length_c   1.000
_cell.angle_alpha   90.00
_cell.angle_beta   90.00
_cell.angle_gamma   90.00
#
_symmetry.space_group_name_H-M   'P 1'
#
loop_
_entity.id
_entity.type
_entity.pdbx_description
1 polymer ?
#
loop_
_entity_poly.entity_id
_entity_poly.type
_entity_poly.pdbx_seq_one_letter_code
_entity_poly.pdbx_strand_id
1 'polypeptide(L)'
;MSEDVKLSTELNKVVLTEKCRSEEEFQPHEPLFKDIQNGITFRQYIGESDLNSIINLIANDLSEPYSIYTYRYFIYNWPKLCLLAVSEDDTCVGTIVCKMETHLENVRRGYIAMLAVEKNHRRIGIGLSHSILINFYLT
;
A
#
# COMPACT_ATOMS: atom_id res chain seq x y z
N MET A 1 32.75 -29.09 -5.50
CA MET A 1 31.28 -29.20 -5.29
C MET A 1 30.88 -27.93 -4.56
N SER A 2 30.29 -26.99 -5.31
CA SER A 2 30.24 -25.55 -4.94
C SER A 2 29.30 -25.26 -3.78
N GLU A 3 29.74 -24.38 -2.88
CA GLU A 3 29.02 -23.88 -1.71
C GLU A 3 27.71 -23.15 -2.09
N ASP A 4 27.59 -22.72 -3.35
CA ASP A 4 26.43 -22.02 -3.91
C ASP A 4 25.16 -22.88 -3.96
N VAL A 5 25.30 -24.20 -4.12
CA VAL A 5 24.13 -25.12 -4.17
C VAL A 5 23.60 -25.39 -2.77
N LYS A 6 24.45 -25.32 -1.74
CA LYS A 6 24.02 -25.39 -0.34
C LYS A 6 23.31 -24.12 0.08
N LEU A 7 23.80 -22.96 -0.34
CA LEU A 7 23.18 -21.67 -0.02
C LEU A 7 21.80 -21.50 -0.66
N SER A 8 21.63 -21.93 -1.92
CA SER A 8 20.33 -21.88 -2.60
C SER A 8 19.30 -22.87 -2.03
N THR A 9 19.77 -24.04 -1.57
CA THR A 9 18.89 -25.03 -0.91
C THR A 9 18.48 -24.58 0.50
N GLU A 10 19.39 -23.93 1.23
CA GLU A 10 19.09 -23.33 2.54
C GLU A 10 18.21 -22.08 2.42
N LEU A 11 18.40 -21.22 1.40
CA LEU A 11 17.50 -20.09 1.09
C LEU A 11 16.08 -20.59 0.76
N ASN A 12 15.95 -21.64 -0.05
CA ASN A 12 14.65 -22.24 -0.34
C ASN A 12 14.01 -22.89 0.91
N LYS A 13 14.82 -23.46 1.81
CA LYS A 13 14.35 -23.96 3.10
C LYS A 13 13.88 -22.83 4.02
N VAL A 14 14.61 -21.73 4.11
CA VAL A 14 14.23 -20.54 4.89
C VAL A 14 12.93 -19.93 4.34
N VAL A 15 12.81 -19.81 3.01
CA VAL A 15 11.62 -19.27 2.33
C VAL A 15 10.39 -20.19 2.47
N LEU A 16 10.57 -21.51 2.57
CA LEU A 16 9.46 -22.45 2.80
C LEU A 16 9.10 -22.66 4.28
N THR A 17 10.01 -22.33 5.21
CA THR A 17 9.82 -22.57 6.65
C THR A 17 9.33 -21.34 7.40
N GLU A 18 9.46 -20.13 6.85
CA GLU A 18 8.67 -18.96 7.28
C GLU A 18 7.25 -19.02 6.71
N LYS A 19 6.63 -20.15 7.05
CA LYS A 19 5.23 -20.47 6.97
C LYS A 19 4.41 -19.31 7.54
N CYS A 20 3.55 -18.78 6.67
CA CYS A 20 2.12 -18.60 6.94
C CYS A 20 1.82 -18.37 8.43
N ARG A 21 2.12 -17.16 8.90
CA ARG A 21 1.66 -16.68 10.21
C ARG A 21 0.40 -15.88 9.96
N SER A 22 -0.71 -16.63 10.06
CA SER A 22 -2.10 -16.23 9.95
C SER A 22 -2.50 -15.52 8.65
N GLU A 23 -3.07 -16.31 7.74
CA GLU A 23 -4.33 -15.97 7.06
C GLU A 23 -5.34 -15.52 8.14
N GLU A 24 -5.20 -14.31 8.67
CA GLU A 24 -6.38 -13.59 9.15
C GLU A 24 -7.15 -13.25 7.87
N GLU A 25 -8.34 -13.84 7.74
CA GLU A 25 -9.27 -13.64 6.64
C GLU A 25 -9.19 -12.21 6.12
N PHE A 26 -8.85 -12.06 4.85
CA PHE A 26 -8.89 -10.78 4.15
C PHE A 26 -10.37 -10.39 3.97
N GLN A 27 -11.01 -9.99 5.06
CA GLN A 27 -12.38 -9.51 5.08
C GLN A 27 -12.40 -8.21 4.26
N PRO A 28 -13.31 -8.04 3.29
CA PRO A 28 -13.43 -6.79 2.56
C PRO A 28 -13.85 -5.70 3.55
N HIS A 29 -12.86 -4.97 4.06
CA HIS A 29 -13.10 -3.91 5.02
C HIS A 29 -13.99 -2.85 4.37
N GLU A 30 -15.01 -2.43 5.11
CA GLU A 30 -15.91 -1.36 4.70
C GLU A 30 -15.13 -0.14 4.21
N PRO A 31 -15.70 0.60 3.24
CA PRO A 31 -15.08 1.82 2.75
C PRO A 31 -14.84 2.78 3.92
N LEU A 32 -13.58 3.19 4.09
CA LEU A 32 -13.16 4.08 5.18
C LEU A 32 -13.84 5.43 5.11
N PHE A 33 -14.05 5.92 3.88
CA PHE A 33 -14.71 7.18 3.63
C PHE A 33 -15.28 7.18 2.21
N LYS A 34 -16.44 7.79 2.05
CA LYS A 34 -17.05 8.02 0.74
C LYS A 34 -17.26 9.52 0.58
N ASP A 35 -16.55 10.09 -0.39
CA ASP A 35 -16.78 11.43 -0.86
C ASP A 35 -17.93 11.42 -1.87
N ILE A 36 -19.14 11.71 -1.40
CA ILE A 36 -20.34 11.77 -2.24
C ILE A 36 -20.27 12.93 -3.25
N GLN A 37 -19.51 13.99 -2.96
CA GLN A 37 -19.43 15.16 -3.85
C GLN A 37 -18.60 14.88 -5.09
N ASN A 38 -17.54 14.07 -4.92
CA ASN A 38 -16.62 13.74 -6.01
C ASN A 38 -16.80 12.31 -6.54
N GLY A 39 -17.70 11.51 -5.96
CA GLY A 39 -17.91 10.11 -6.35
C GLY A 39 -16.70 9.23 -6.04
N ILE A 40 -15.98 9.49 -4.94
CA ILE A 40 -14.73 8.79 -4.60
C ILE A 40 -14.89 8.01 -3.31
N THR A 41 -14.60 6.72 -3.38
CA THR A 41 -14.57 5.81 -2.24
C THR A 41 -13.12 5.53 -1.83
N PHE A 42 -12.80 5.82 -0.57
CA PHE A 42 -11.51 5.50 0.02
C PHE A 42 -11.61 4.16 0.75
N ARG A 43 -10.72 3.24 0.42
CA ARG A 43 -10.66 1.90 1.03
C ARG A 43 -9.22 1.45 1.22
N GLN A 44 -9.05 0.41 2.03
CA GLN A 44 -7.74 -0.24 2.18
C GLN A 44 -7.42 -1.09 0.96
N TYR A 45 -6.12 -1.35 0.76
CA TYR A 45 -5.62 -2.35 -0.18
C TYR A 45 -6.30 -3.69 0.07
N ILE A 46 -6.77 -4.39 -0.98
CA ILE A 46 -7.45 -5.68 -0.87
C ILE A 46 -6.64 -6.85 -1.43
N GLY A 47 -5.88 -6.65 -2.49
CA GLY A 47 -5.13 -7.73 -3.12
C GLY A 47 -4.36 -7.33 -4.37
N GLU A 48 -3.81 -8.32 -5.07
CA GLU A 48 -2.88 -8.10 -6.19
C GLU A 48 -3.47 -7.25 -7.34
N SER A 49 -4.79 -7.26 -7.52
CA SER A 49 -5.48 -6.37 -8.47
C SER A 49 -5.23 -4.89 -8.14
N ASP A 50 -5.29 -4.54 -6.85
CA ASP A 50 -4.99 -3.19 -6.38
C ASP A 50 -3.50 -2.89 -6.52
N LEU A 51 -2.62 -3.88 -6.33
CA LEU A 51 -1.18 -3.69 -6.49
C LEU A 51 -0.84 -3.26 -7.91
N ASN A 52 -1.43 -3.91 -8.91
CA ASN A 52 -1.24 -3.52 -10.31
C ASN A 52 -1.76 -2.09 -10.57
N SER A 53 -2.92 -1.73 -10.01
CA SER A 53 -3.47 -0.38 -10.08
C SER A 53 -2.54 0.66 -9.46
N ILE A 54 -1.98 0.39 -8.28
CA ILE A 54 -1.03 1.25 -7.56
C ILE A 54 0.25 1.43 -8.40
N ILE A 55 0.82 0.34 -8.92
CA ILE A 55 2.04 0.38 -9.73
C ILE A 55 1.80 1.24 -10.97
N ASN A 56 0.69 1.02 -11.68
CA ASN A 56 0.34 1.80 -12.87
C ASN A 56 0.16 3.28 -12.55
N LEU A 57 -0.52 3.60 -11.44
CA LEU A 57 -0.75 4.98 -11.04
C LEU A 57 0.55 5.71 -10.67
N ILE A 58 1.44 5.05 -9.94
CA ILE A 58 2.73 5.60 -9.53
C ILE A 58 3.69 5.72 -10.72
N ALA A 59 3.72 4.73 -11.62
CA ALA A 59 4.53 4.78 -12.84
C ALA A 59 4.10 5.92 -13.78
N ASN A 60 2.83 6.33 -13.75
CA ASN A 60 2.33 7.46 -14.52
C ASN A 60 2.69 8.84 -13.92
N ASP A 61 3.07 8.89 -12.63
CA ASP A 61 3.41 10.14 -11.93
C ASP A 61 4.92 10.30 -11.68
N LEU A 62 5.65 9.20 -11.55
CA LEU A 62 7.10 9.17 -11.35
C LEU A 62 7.82 8.78 -12.65
N SER A 63 8.90 9.48 -12.97
CA SER A 63 9.76 9.18 -14.12
C SER A 63 10.51 7.84 -14.00
N GLU A 64 10.68 7.33 -12.79
CA GLU A 64 11.32 6.04 -12.51
C GLU A 64 10.47 5.25 -11.49
N PRO A 65 9.70 4.24 -11.93
CA PRO A 65 8.92 3.42 -11.02
C PRO A 65 9.84 2.53 -10.18
N TYR A 66 9.46 2.32 -8.91
CA TYR A 66 10.16 1.38 -8.04
C TYR A 66 10.06 -0.06 -8.56
N SER A 67 10.98 -0.92 -8.12
CA SER A 67 10.86 -2.36 -8.35
C SER A 67 9.61 -2.93 -7.66
N ILE A 68 9.04 -4.02 -8.21
CA ILE A 68 7.88 -4.71 -7.60
C ILE A 68 8.13 -5.11 -6.14
N TYR A 69 9.39 -5.42 -5.78
CA TYR A 69 9.79 -5.79 -4.42
C TYR A 69 9.56 -4.66 -3.42
N THR A 70 9.76 -3.41 -3.84
CA THR A 70 9.56 -2.24 -2.98
C THR A 70 8.08 -2.11 -2.60
N TYR A 71 7.16 -2.27 -3.56
CA TYR A 71 5.73 -2.22 -3.26
C TYR A 71 5.30 -3.36 -2.33
N ARG A 72 5.74 -4.60 -2.63
CA ARG A 72 5.46 -5.77 -1.80
C ARG A 72 5.98 -5.59 -0.37
N TYR A 73 7.15 -5.00 -0.20
CA TYR A 73 7.69 -4.69 1.11
C TYR A 73 6.73 -3.80 1.91
N PHE A 74 6.25 -2.68 1.36
CA PHE A 74 5.34 -1.81 2.11
C PHE A 74 3.97 -2.47 2.37
N ILE A 75 3.40 -3.12 1.36
CA ILE A 75 2.06 -3.71 1.44
C ILE A 75 2.02 -4.88 2.41
N TYR A 76 3.04 -5.75 2.43
CA TYR A 76 3.06 -6.89 3.34
C TYR A 76 3.37 -6.50 4.78
N ASN A 77 4.21 -5.48 4.99
CA ASN A 77 4.52 -5.03 6.35
C ASN A 77 3.42 -4.13 6.93
N TRP A 78 2.75 -3.31 6.10
CA TRP A 78 1.72 -2.37 6.53
C TRP A 78 0.50 -2.34 5.58
N PRO A 79 -0.23 -3.47 5.42
CA PRO A 79 -1.37 -3.53 4.50
C PRO A 79 -2.48 -2.53 4.89
N LYS A 80 -2.70 -2.36 6.20
CA LYS A 80 -3.70 -1.43 6.76
C LYS A 80 -3.36 0.04 6.56
N LEU A 81 -2.09 0.37 6.25
CA LEU A 81 -1.62 1.73 5.99
C LEU A 81 -1.49 2.02 4.49
N CYS A 82 -1.93 1.10 3.64
CA CYS A 82 -2.04 1.30 2.21
C CYS A 82 -3.49 1.62 1.87
N LEU A 83 -3.75 2.86 1.46
CA LEU A 83 -5.09 3.34 1.13
C LEU A 83 -5.18 3.65 -0.37
N LEU A 84 -6.35 3.36 -0.92
CA LEU A 84 -6.70 3.65 -2.30
C LEU A 84 -7.96 4.51 -2.34
N ALA A 85 -7.98 5.45 -3.28
CA ALA A 85 -9.15 6.18 -3.71
C ALA A 85 -9.63 5.59 -5.03
N VAL A 86 -10.87 5.11 -5.02
CA VAL A 86 -11.52 4.44 -6.14
C VAL A 86 -12.74 5.25 -6.56
N SER A 87 -12.87 5.54 -7.84
CA SER A 87 -14.04 6.21 -8.41
C SER A 87 -15.28 5.31 -8.40
N GLU A 88 -16.46 5.86 -8.70
CA GLU A 88 -17.70 5.09 -8.91
C GLU A 88 -17.56 4.00 -9.98
N ASP A 89 -16.71 4.23 -10.98
CA ASP A 89 -16.41 3.28 -12.07
C ASP A 89 -15.43 2.15 -11.67
N ASP A 90 -15.14 1.99 -10.38
CA ASP A 90 -14.14 1.06 -9.83
C ASP A 90 -12.70 1.30 -10.33
N THR A 91 -12.43 2.52 -10.82
CA THR A 91 -11.10 2.93 -11.27
C THR A 91 -10.29 3.53 -10.12
N CYS A 92 -9.04 3.07 -9.97
CA CYS A 92 -8.14 3.64 -8.97
C CYS A 92 -7.65 5.02 -9.42
N VAL A 93 -8.13 6.06 -8.75
CA VAL A 93 -7.81 7.47 -9.05
C VAL A 93 -6.74 8.03 -8.10
N GLY A 94 -6.45 7.33 -7.00
CA GLY A 94 -5.45 7.77 -6.03
C GLY A 94 -4.93 6.62 -5.17
N THR A 95 -3.68 6.71 -4.76
CA THR A 95 -3.11 5.81 -3.76
C THR A 95 -2.16 6.54 -2.84
N ILE A 96 -2.16 6.12 -1.57
CA ILE A 96 -1.14 6.46 -0.61
C ILE A 96 -0.63 5.18 0.07
N VAL A 97 0.69 5.06 0.12
CA VAL A 97 1.39 3.96 0.77
C VAL A 97 2.19 4.53 1.93
N CYS A 98 1.83 4.12 3.14
CA CYS A 98 2.45 4.58 4.37
C CYS A 98 3.14 3.45 5.13
N LYS A 99 4.08 3.86 5.98
CA LYS A 99 4.80 3.02 6.91
C LYS A 99 4.73 3.64 8.29
N MET A 100 4.61 2.82 9.34
CA MET A 100 4.73 3.30 10.72
C MET A 100 5.89 2.58 11.41
N GLU A 101 6.79 3.36 11.99
CA GLU A 101 7.89 2.85 12.82
C GLU A 101 7.78 3.40 14.24
N THR A 102 8.20 2.58 15.20
CA THR A 102 8.35 3.02 16.59
C THR A 102 9.81 3.37 16.80
N HIS A 103 10.10 4.62 17.15
CA HIS A 103 11.47 5.06 17.45
C HIS A 103 11.79 4.90 18.95
N LEU A 104 13.06 5.02 19.31
CA LEU A 104 13.50 5.18 20.70
C LEU A 104 12.65 6.27 21.38
N GLU A 105 12.13 5.96 22.57
CA GLU A 105 11.17 6.73 23.40
C GLU A 105 9.66 6.51 23.13
N ASN A 106 9.25 5.37 22.55
CA ASN A 106 7.82 5.02 22.32
C ASN A 106 7.03 6.01 21.43
N VAL A 107 7.74 6.92 20.75
CA VAL A 107 7.12 7.84 19.79
C VAL A 107 6.91 7.09 18.47
N ARG A 108 5.65 7.02 18.02
CA ARG A 108 5.28 6.46 16.70
C ARG A 108 5.50 7.53 15.63
N ARG A 109 6.24 7.18 14.57
CA ARG A 109 6.45 8.05 13.40
C ARG A 109 5.86 7.38 12.17
N GLY A 110 4.95 8.10 11.50
CA GLY A 110 4.45 7.74 10.18
C GLY A 110 5.35 8.30 9.08
N TYR A 111 5.62 7.50 8.06
CA TYR A 111 6.32 7.90 6.84
C TYR A 111 5.40 7.66 5.64
N ILE A 112 5.25 8.68 4.80
CA ILE A 112 4.57 8.54 3.51
C ILE A 112 5.63 8.08 2.50
N ALA A 113 5.55 6.82 2.09
CA ALA A 113 6.50 6.25 1.14
C ALA A 113 6.17 6.65 -0.29
N MET A 114 4.89 6.56 -0.65
CA MET A 114 4.42 6.85 -2.01
C MET A 114 3.05 7.50 -1.94
N LEU A 115 2.85 8.50 -2.79
CA LEU A 115 1.57 9.18 -3.00
C LEU A 115 1.44 9.46 -4.49
N ALA A 116 0.38 8.95 -5.11
CA ALA A 116 0.06 9.25 -6.50
C ALA A 116 -1.43 9.51 -6.64
N VAL A 117 -1.78 10.48 -7.49
CA VAL A 117 -3.16 10.82 -7.84
C VAL A 117 -3.24 10.99 -9.34
N GLU A 118 -4.27 10.43 -9.96
CA GLU A 118 -4.52 10.54 -11.38
C GLU A 118 -4.63 12.01 -11.80
N LYS A 119 -4.02 12.39 -12.92
CA LYS A 119 -3.92 13.79 -13.39
C LYS A 119 -5.28 14.46 -13.55
N ASN A 120 -6.27 13.73 -14.06
CA ASN A 120 -7.63 14.23 -14.27
C ASN A 120 -8.37 14.54 -12.96
N HIS A 121 -7.91 13.94 -11.85
CA HIS A 121 -8.48 14.11 -10.52
C HIS A 121 -7.60 14.96 -9.59
N ARG A 122 -6.56 15.64 -10.12
CA ARG A 122 -5.74 16.58 -9.35
C ARG A 122 -6.48 17.89 -9.08
N ARG A 123 -6.14 18.55 -7.97
CA ARG A 123 -6.75 19.81 -7.48
C ARG A 123 -8.19 19.70 -6.95
N ILE A 124 -8.70 18.49 -6.82
CA ILE A 124 -9.98 18.19 -6.16
C ILE A 124 -9.80 17.96 -4.64
N GLY A 125 -8.55 17.97 -4.15
CA GLY A 125 -8.24 17.80 -2.72
C GLY A 125 -8.03 16.35 -2.27
N ILE A 126 -8.06 15.38 -3.18
CA ILE A 126 -7.89 13.93 -2.89
C ILE A 126 -6.60 13.63 -2.12
N GLY A 127 -5.49 14.32 -2.42
CA GLY A 127 -4.24 14.16 -1.68
C GLY A 127 -4.33 14.66 -0.22
N LEU A 128 -5.10 15.72 0.01
CA LEU A 128 -5.38 16.23 1.36
C LEU A 128 -6.30 15.26 2.10
N SER A 129 -7.34 14.74 1.44
CA SER A 129 -8.24 13.72 2.01
C SER A 129 -7.50 12.45 2.43
N HIS A 130 -6.54 11.97 1.62
CA HIS A 130 -5.66 10.86 2.02
C HIS A 130 -4.83 11.18 3.27
N SER A 131 -4.22 12.36 3.32
CA SER A 131 -3.42 12.79 4.48
C SER A 131 -4.25 12.89 5.75
N ILE A 132 -5.47 13.44 5.64
CA ILE A 132 -6.42 13.54 6.76
C ILE A 132 -6.88 12.16 7.23
N LEU A 133 -7.20 11.25 6.30
CA LEU A 133 -7.60 9.88 6.62
C LEU A 133 -6.50 9.12 7.36
N ILE A 134 -5.23 9.31 6.97
CA ILE A 134 -4.10 8.70 7.67
C ILE A 134 -3.94 9.26 9.09
N ASN A 135 -4.11 10.57 9.28
CA ASN A 135 -4.05 11.18 10.61
C ASN A 135 -5.16 10.64 11.53
N PHE A 136 -6.36 10.48 10.99
CA PHE A 136 -7.49 9.89 11.70
C PHE A 136 -7.28 8.41 12.04
N TYR A 137 -6.59 7.65 11.19
CA TYR A 137 -6.31 6.22 11.42
C TYR A 137 -5.13 5.95 12.38
N LEU A 138 -4.27 6.95 12.60
CA LEU A 138 -3.07 6.85 13.44
C LEU A 138 -3.23 7.45 14.85
N THR A 139 -4.36 8.11 15.13
CA THR A 139 -4.71 8.68 16.45
C THR A 139 -5.59 7.72 17.24
#